data_AF-A0A7K2MJF8-F1
#
_entry.id   AF-A0A7K2MJF8-F1
#
_cell.length_a   1.000
_cell.length_b   1.000
_cell.length_c   1.000
_cell.angle_alpha   90.00
_cell.angle_beta   90.00
_cell.angle_gamma   90.00
#
_symmetry.space_group_name_H-M   'P 1'
#
loop_
_entity.id
_entity.type
_entity.pdbx_description
1 polymer ?
#
loop_
_entity_poly.entity_id
_entity_poly.type
_entity_poly.pdbx_seq_one_letter_code
_entity_poly.pdbx_strand_id
1 'polypeptide(L)'
;EAVKRLVAEADRLMAGHAEYFGVPRDDLADPDWWYDPKTGRRAPGGYAFDVPYRDEDAAGDVKQIWEPSRHQYLTVLAAAYAVTGNERYAERVAEHLRSWWSANAPLRGVHWISGIELGIRLLSWVWIRRLLDGWPGAAALFEENPVALKQIWHHQRWLAGFPSRGSSANNHVVAEAAGQFAAACAFGWFPSSARWREDALRSLERHLRANTFLSGLNRELATEYHGLVLELGLAAVAEADAAGVPVPATVRLVLL
;
A
#
# COMPACT_ATOMS: atom_id res chain seq x y z
N GLU A 1 -24.46 -1.03 -13.32
CA GLU A 1 -23.59 0.17 -13.42
C GLU A 1 -22.24 0.04 -12.72
N ALA A 2 -22.13 -0.24 -11.41
CA ALA A 2 -20.83 -0.31 -10.72
C ALA A 2 -19.88 -1.41 -11.23
N VAL A 3 -20.34 -2.66 -11.35
CA VAL A 3 -19.53 -3.78 -11.87
C VAL A 3 -19.04 -3.53 -13.29
N LYS A 4 -19.90 -2.96 -14.17
CA LYS A 4 -19.52 -2.62 -15.55
C LYS A 4 -18.38 -1.60 -15.58
N ARG A 5 -18.42 -0.56 -14.74
CA ARG A 5 -17.34 0.44 -14.64
C ARG A 5 -16.04 -0.17 -14.10
N LEU A 6 -16.13 -1.02 -13.08
CA LEU A 6 -14.98 -1.75 -12.54
C LEU A 6 -14.31 -2.61 -13.62
N VAL A 7 -15.09 -3.39 -14.36
CA VAL A 7 -14.57 -4.26 -15.44
C VAL A 7 -13.96 -3.43 -16.57
N ALA A 8 -14.59 -2.32 -16.96
CA ALA A 8 -14.04 -1.43 -17.98
C ALA A 8 -12.68 -0.82 -17.56
N GLU A 9 -12.56 -0.39 -16.30
CA GLU A 9 -11.29 0.11 -15.78
C GLU A 9 -10.24 -1.00 -15.66
N ALA A 10 -10.63 -2.19 -15.20
CA ALA A 10 -9.75 -3.34 -15.16
C ALA A 10 -9.24 -3.73 -16.56
N ASP A 11 -10.09 -3.67 -17.59
CA ASP A 11 -9.68 -3.93 -18.98
C ASP A 11 -8.69 -2.89 -19.50
N ARG A 12 -8.88 -1.61 -19.13
CA ARG A 12 -7.92 -0.54 -19.44
C ARG A 12 -6.56 -0.79 -18.78
N LEU A 13 -6.55 -1.18 -17.51
CA LEU A 13 -5.32 -1.56 -16.78
C LEU A 13 -4.69 -2.83 -17.36
N MET A 14 -5.48 -3.81 -17.79
CA MET A 14 -4.98 -5.02 -18.47
C MET A 14 -4.27 -4.69 -19.79
N ALA A 15 -4.74 -3.66 -20.50
CA ALA A 15 -4.09 -3.12 -21.69
C ALA A 15 -2.83 -2.27 -21.39
N GLY A 16 -2.45 -2.12 -20.12
CA GLY A 16 -1.27 -1.36 -19.70
C GLY A 16 -1.50 0.14 -19.56
N HIS A 17 -2.76 0.59 -19.62
CA HIS A 17 -3.09 2.00 -19.59
C HIS A 17 -3.47 2.48 -18.18
N ALA A 18 -2.79 3.52 -17.70
CA ALA A 18 -3.09 4.22 -16.45
C ALA A 18 -2.89 5.73 -16.60
N GLU A 19 -3.26 6.49 -15.59
CA GLU A 19 -2.93 7.92 -15.49
C GLU A 19 -2.60 8.24 -14.04
N TYR A 20 -1.48 8.92 -13.81
CA TYR A 20 -1.06 9.34 -12.49
C TYR A 20 -0.67 10.82 -12.51
N PHE A 21 -1.33 11.62 -11.67
CA PHE A 21 -1.13 13.07 -11.58
C PHE A 21 -1.24 13.79 -12.95
N GLY A 22 -2.17 13.38 -13.80
CA GLY A 22 -2.36 13.93 -15.14
C GLY A 22 -1.33 13.47 -16.17
N VAL A 23 -0.48 12.49 -15.84
CA VAL A 23 0.50 11.91 -16.78
C VAL A 23 -0.02 10.55 -17.22
N PRO A 24 -0.34 10.37 -18.52
CA PRO A 24 -0.77 9.08 -19.04
C PRO A 24 0.39 8.09 -19.04
N ARG A 25 0.08 6.82 -18.80
CA ARG A 25 1.00 5.70 -18.88
C ARG A 25 0.43 4.62 -19.77
N ASP A 26 1.26 4.11 -20.67
CA ASP A 26 1.00 2.97 -21.55
C ASP A 26 2.01 1.83 -21.31
N ASP A 27 2.83 1.96 -20.28
CA ASP A 27 3.91 1.04 -19.92
C ASP A 27 3.55 0.06 -18.80
N LEU A 28 2.30 0.09 -18.27
CA LEU A 28 1.89 -0.87 -17.24
C LEU A 28 1.60 -2.27 -17.79
N ALA A 29 1.81 -2.54 -19.07
CA ALA A 29 1.80 -3.92 -19.57
C ALA A 29 3.06 -4.69 -19.13
N ASP A 30 4.21 -3.99 -19.02
CA ASP A 30 5.48 -4.51 -18.50
C ASP A 30 6.26 -3.33 -17.85
N PRO A 31 5.89 -2.93 -16.63
CA PRO A 31 6.37 -1.69 -16.03
C PRO A 31 7.84 -1.77 -15.61
N ASP A 32 8.65 -0.79 -16.03
CA ASP A 32 9.90 -0.47 -15.33
C ASP A 32 9.57 0.28 -14.05
N TRP A 33 9.66 -0.43 -12.92
CA TRP A 33 9.34 0.11 -11.60
C TRP A 33 10.18 1.32 -11.18
N TRP A 34 11.24 1.67 -11.92
CA TRP A 34 12.14 2.77 -11.60
C TRP A 34 12.02 3.93 -12.59
N TYR A 35 11.14 3.81 -13.59
CA TYR A 35 10.99 4.79 -14.67
C TYR A 35 9.91 5.83 -14.36
N ASP A 36 10.30 7.10 -14.54
CA ASP A 36 9.42 8.25 -14.53
C ASP A 36 9.11 8.70 -15.98
N PRO A 37 7.87 8.51 -16.48
CA PRO A 37 7.47 8.92 -17.81
C PRO A 37 7.38 10.43 -17.99
N LYS A 38 7.25 11.21 -16.91
CA LYS A 38 7.13 12.67 -16.98
C LYS A 38 8.47 13.31 -17.36
N THR A 39 9.56 12.83 -16.79
CA THR A 39 10.90 13.36 -17.07
C THR A 39 11.73 12.49 -18.01
N GLY A 40 11.27 11.27 -18.33
CA GLY A 40 12.02 10.28 -19.11
C GLY A 40 13.21 9.70 -18.36
N ARG A 41 13.30 9.89 -17.04
CA ARG A 41 14.41 9.43 -16.21
C ARG A 41 14.10 8.11 -15.52
N ARG A 42 15.17 7.43 -15.13
CA ARG A 42 15.11 6.22 -14.32
C ARG A 42 15.83 6.47 -13.00
N ALA A 43 15.17 6.23 -11.87
CA ALA A 43 15.75 6.47 -10.55
C ALA A 43 17.01 5.62 -10.33
N PRO A 44 18.04 6.16 -9.65
CA PRO A 44 19.28 5.44 -9.42
C PRO A 44 19.08 4.29 -8.42
N GLY A 45 19.73 3.16 -8.69
CA GLY A 45 19.82 2.04 -7.75
C GLY A 45 20.81 2.32 -6.61
N GLY A 46 20.78 1.50 -5.57
CA GLY A 46 21.70 1.67 -4.43
C GLY A 46 21.07 1.29 -3.11
N TYR A 47 21.72 1.68 -2.01
CA TYR A 47 21.11 1.67 -0.68
C TYR A 47 19.99 2.73 -0.64
N ALA A 48 18.83 2.39 -0.09
CA ALA A 48 17.64 3.22 -0.19
C ALA A 48 17.87 4.66 0.30
N PHE A 49 18.53 4.82 1.45
CA PHE A 49 18.71 6.14 2.06
C PHE A 49 19.78 7.01 1.38
N ASP A 50 20.54 6.47 0.43
CA ASP A 50 21.50 7.22 -0.39
C ASP A 50 20.88 7.73 -1.69
N VAL A 51 19.65 7.32 -2.02
CA VAL A 51 18.97 7.74 -3.25
C VAL A 51 18.51 9.20 -3.09
N PRO A 52 18.93 10.10 -4.00
CA PRO A 52 18.59 11.52 -3.93
C PRO A 52 17.17 11.78 -4.48
N TYR A 53 16.15 11.17 -3.88
CA TYR A 53 14.77 11.17 -4.41
C TYR A 53 14.08 12.56 -4.47
N ARG A 54 14.68 13.58 -3.85
CA ARG A 54 14.22 14.97 -3.88
C ARG A 54 14.88 15.80 -4.99
N ASP A 55 15.91 15.25 -5.64
CA ASP A 55 16.57 15.85 -6.78
C ASP A 55 15.96 15.26 -8.06
N GLU A 56 15.08 16.04 -8.70
CA GLU A 56 14.39 15.62 -9.92
C GLU A 56 15.36 15.37 -11.08
N ASP A 57 16.49 16.08 -11.13
CA ASP A 57 17.49 15.87 -12.17
C ASP A 57 18.24 14.54 -12.00
N ALA A 58 18.39 14.08 -10.76
CA ALA A 58 19.02 12.81 -10.43
C ALA A 58 18.06 11.61 -10.43
N ALA A 59 16.83 11.76 -9.92
CA ALA A 59 15.90 10.65 -9.68
C ALA A 59 14.62 10.68 -10.53
N GLY A 60 14.34 11.79 -11.23
CA GLY A 60 13.03 12.04 -11.85
C GLY A 60 11.97 12.50 -10.84
N ASP A 61 10.74 12.67 -11.30
CA ASP A 61 9.58 12.93 -10.44
C ASP A 61 9.24 11.65 -9.68
N VAL A 62 9.70 11.59 -8.43
CA VAL A 62 9.53 10.42 -7.56
C VAL A 62 8.07 9.99 -7.40
N LYS A 63 7.10 10.91 -7.54
CA LYS A 63 5.68 10.58 -7.39
C LYS A 63 5.21 9.69 -8.54
N GLN A 64 5.72 9.92 -9.74
CA GLN A 64 5.42 9.07 -10.91
C GLN A 64 5.98 7.66 -10.77
N ILE A 65 7.01 7.48 -9.95
CA ILE A 65 7.61 6.17 -9.65
C ILE A 65 6.89 5.48 -8.49
N TRP A 66 6.56 6.22 -7.42
CA TRP A 66 5.93 5.66 -6.24
C TRP A 66 4.47 5.29 -6.43
N GLU A 67 3.70 6.07 -7.18
CA GLU A 67 2.25 5.87 -7.33
C GLU A 67 1.88 4.48 -7.89
N PRO A 68 2.42 3.99 -9.02
CA PRO A 68 2.17 2.62 -9.46
C PRO A 68 2.69 1.59 -8.43
N SER A 69 3.76 1.90 -7.71
CA SER A 69 4.34 1.03 -6.68
C SER A 69 3.55 1.01 -5.36
N ARG A 70 2.50 1.82 -5.22
CA ARG A 70 1.50 1.66 -4.13
C ARG A 70 0.59 0.45 -4.38
N HIS A 71 0.53 -0.05 -5.62
CA HIS A 71 -0.28 -1.19 -6.04
C HIS A 71 -1.79 -1.05 -5.83
N GLN A 72 -2.29 0.17 -5.66
CA GLN A 72 -3.72 0.41 -5.55
C GLN A 72 -4.46 0.02 -6.84
N TYR A 73 -3.85 0.18 -8.02
CA TYR A 73 -4.46 -0.29 -9.27
C TYR A 73 -4.57 -1.84 -9.32
N LEU A 74 -3.74 -2.58 -8.60
CA LEU A 74 -3.84 -4.03 -8.52
C LEU A 74 -5.05 -4.47 -7.66
N THR A 75 -5.52 -3.65 -6.72
CA THR A 75 -6.77 -3.95 -5.99
C THR A 75 -7.98 -3.84 -6.93
N VAL A 76 -7.92 -2.98 -7.96
CA VAL A 76 -8.96 -2.88 -9.00
C VAL A 76 -9.01 -4.17 -9.83
N LEU A 77 -7.86 -4.70 -10.26
CA LEU A 77 -7.78 -5.98 -10.97
C LEU A 77 -8.25 -7.14 -10.07
N ALA A 78 -7.80 -7.18 -8.82
CA ALA A 78 -8.23 -8.21 -7.87
C ALA A 78 -9.75 -8.14 -7.59
N ALA A 79 -10.33 -6.94 -7.52
CA ALA A 79 -11.78 -6.77 -7.39
C ALA A 79 -12.52 -7.22 -8.66
N ALA A 80 -11.99 -6.96 -9.85
CA ALA A 80 -12.55 -7.46 -11.10
C ALA A 80 -12.55 -8.99 -11.14
N TYR A 81 -11.48 -9.64 -10.68
CA TYR A 81 -11.47 -11.08 -10.44
C TYR A 81 -12.59 -11.51 -9.48
N ALA A 82 -12.66 -10.91 -8.29
CA ALA A 82 -13.60 -11.31 -7.24
C ALA A 82 -15.07 -11.29 -7.69
N VAL A 83 -15.45 -10.34 -8.56
CA VAL A 83 -16.85 -10.20 -9.03
C VAL A 83 -17.15 -10.95 -10.32
N THR A 84 -16.14 -11.31 -11.12
CA THR A 84 -16.34 -11.97 -12.43
C THR A 84 -15.91 -13.43 -12.46
N GLY A 85 -15.01 -13.85 -11.57
CA GLY A 85 -14.31 -15.13 -11.63
C GLY A 85 -13.31 -15.25 -12.78
N ASN A 86 -13.05 -14.18 -13.54
CA ASN A 86 -12.13 -14.22 -14.68
C ASN A 86 -10.67 -14.20 -14.20
N GLU A 87 -10.00 -15.34 -14.29
CA GLU A 87 -8.66 -15.56 -13.74
C GLU A 87 -7.58 -14.66 -14.36
N ARG A 88 -7.78 -14.14 -15.58
CA ARG A 88 -6.80 -13.25 -16.24
C ARG A 88 -6.42 -12.03 -15.39
N TYR A 89 -7.37 -11.52 -14.60
CA TYR A 89 -7.13 -10.39 -13.72
C TYR A 89 -6.27 -10.80 -12.51
N ALA A 90 -6.53 -11.97 -11.93
CA ALA A 90 -5.74 -12.51 -10.83
C ALA A 90 -4.31 -12.87 -11.27
N GLU A 91 -4.18 -13.45 -12.46
CA GLU A 91 -2.89 -13.77 -13.08
C GLU A 91 -2.05 -12.51 -13.31
N ARG A 92 -2.65 -11.43 -13.83
CA ARG A 92 -1.96 -10.14 -13.99
C ARG A 92 -1.53 -9.54 -12.65
N VAL A 93 -2.35 -9.63 -11.62
CA VAL A 93 -1.97 -9.20 -10.27
C VAL A 93 -0.77 -9.99 -9.78
N ALA A 94 -0.78 -11.30 -9.96
CA ALA A 94 0.32 -12.17 -9.57
C ALA A 94 1.62 -11.87 -10.34
N GLU A 95 1.51 -11.63 -11.64
CA GLU A 95 2.62 -11.22 -12.52
C GLU A 95 3.28 -9.94 -12.01
N HIS A 96 2.49 -8.88 -11.80
CA HIS A 96 3.00 -7.59 -11.36
C HIS A 96 3.61 -7.63 -9.96
N LEU A 97 2.98 -8.34 -9.01
CA LEU A 97 3.54 -8.49 -7.67
C LEU A 97 4.88 -9.24 -7.69
N ARG A 98 4.99 -10.33 -8.47
CA ARG A 98 6.26 -11.06 -8.62
C ARG A 98 7.34 -10.22 -9.29
N SER A 99 6.98 -9.49 -10.35
CA SER A 99 7.89 -8.56 -11.03
C SER A 99 8.39 -7.50 -10.06
N TRP A 100 7.48 -6.83 -9.34
CA TRP A 100 7.84 -5.79 -8.38
C TRP A 100 8.70 -6.33 -7.24
N TRP A 101 8.34 -7.47 -6.66
CA TRP A 101 9.10 -8.06 -5.55
C TRP A 101 10.50 -8.50 -5.95
N SER A 102 10.69 -8.99 -7.18
CA SER A 102 12.01 -9.40 -7.69
C SER A 102 12.90 -8.19 -8.00
N ALA A 103 12.33 -7.10 -8.54
CA ALA A 103 13.05 -5.88 -8.88
C ALA A 103 13.40 -5.02 -7.64
N ASN A 104 12.63 -5.11 -6.55
CA ASN A 104 12.70 -4.17 -5.43
C ASN A 104 13.12 -4.82 -4.11
N ALA A 105 14.39 -5.23 -4.04
CA ALA A 105 14.97 -5.84 -2.85
C ALA A 105 14.89 -4.92 -1.61
N PRO A 106 14.64 -5.47 -0.41
CA PRO A 106 14.57 -4.69 0.83
C PRO A 106 15.74 -3.74 1.06
N LEU A 107 15.43 -2.52 1.50
CA LEU A 107 16.39 -1.44 1.80
C LEU A 107 17.21 -0.97 0.59
N ARG A 108 16.75 -1.26 -0.64
CA ARG A 108 17.39 -0.79 -1.86
C ARG A 108 16.46 0.09 -2.67
N GLY A 109 17.02 1.18 -3.19
CA GLY A 109 16.32 2.01 -4.15
C GLY A 109 15.25 2.93 -3.59
N VAL A 110 14.61 3.61 -4.54
CA VAL A 110 13.62 4.65 -4.29
C VAL A 110 12.39 4.14 -3.55
N HIS A 111 12.04 2.87 -3.70
CA HIS A 111 10.84 2.25 -3.13
C HIS A 111 10.89 1.92 -1.64
N TRP A 112 12.04 2.10 -1.00
CA TRP A 112 12.32 1.72 0.39
C TRP A 112 12.67 2.89 1.32
N ILE A 113 12.40 4.12 0.87
CA ILE A 113 12.81 5.36 1.56
C ILE A 113 11.70 5.90 2.47
N SER A 114 10.44 5.70 2.08
CA SER A 114 9.30 6.43 2.63
C SER A 114 8.30 5.49 3.31
N GLY A 115 8.06 5.71 4.60
CA GLY A 115 7.18 4.86 5.42
C GLY A 115 5.73 4.86 4.96
N ILE A 116 5.19 6.02 4.58
CA ILE A 116 3.83 6.12 4.03
C ILE A 116 3.67 5.22 2.79
N GLU A 117 4.67 5.18 1.91
CA GLU A 117 4.64 4.32 0.71
C GLU A 117 4.62 2.84 1.09
N LEU A 118 5.43 2.44 2.09
CA LEU A 118 5.45 1.06 2.59
C LEU A 118 4.12 0.67 3.27
N GLY A 119 3.53 1.58 4.04
CA GLY A 119 2.24 1.39 4.71
C GLY A 119 1.10 1.19 3.72
N ILE A 120 0.97 2.10 2.74
CA ILE A 120 -0.05 2.01 1.68
C ILE A 120 0.12 0.73 0.86
N ARG A 121 1.38 0.36 0.54
CA ARG A 121 1.67 -0.85 -0.23
C ARG A 121 1.28 -2.11 0.53
N LEU A 122 1.55 -2.19 1.83
CA LEU A 122 1.09 -3.30 2.68
C LEU A 122 -0.44 -3.38 2.71
N LEU A 123 -1.12 -2.25 2.86
CA LEU A 123 -2.58 -2.23 2.87
C LEU A 123 -3.15 -2.74 1.54
N SER A 124 -2.56 -2.32 0.41
CA SER A 124 -2.94 -2.83 -0.91
C SER A 124 -2.72 -4.34 -1.02
N TRP A 125 -1.59 -4.87 -0.52
CA TRP A 125 -1.33 -6.31 -0.53
C TRP A 125 -2.30 -7.12 0.33
N VAL A 126 -2.71 -6.59 1.48
CA VAL A 126 -3.75 -7.21 2.31
C VAL A 126 -5.05 -7.34 1.51
N TRP A 127 -5.54 -6.24 0.93
CA TRP A 127 -6.78 -6.26 0.17
C TRP A 127 -6.69 -7.08 -1.11
N ILE A 128 -5.55 -7.08 -1.81
CA ILE A 128 -5.30 -7.99 -2.93
C ILE A 128 -5.47 -9.44 -2.47
N ARG A 129 -4.83 -9.84 -1.37
CA ARG A 129 -4.96 -11.22 -0.87
C ARG A 129 -6.41 -11.56 -0.50
N ARG A 130 -7.17 -10.64 0.09
CA ARG A 130 -8.61 -10.82 0.39
C ARG A 130 -9.45 -10.99 -0.88
N LEU A 131 -9.23 -10.15 -1.87
CA LEU A 131 -10.00 -10.15 -3.12
C LEU A 131 -9.66 -11.37 -4.01
N LEU A 132 -8.45 -11.93 -3.86
CA LEU A 132 -8.04 -13.15 -4.54
C LEU A 132 -8.36 -14.44 -3.77
N ASP A 133 -9.13 -14.41 -2.68
CA ASP A 133 -9.33 -15.58 -1.82
C ASP A 133 -9.92 -16.81 -2.54
N GLY A 134 -10.76 -16.59 -3.55
CA GLY A 134 -11.30 -17.66 -4.38
C GLY A 134 -10.35 -18.20 -5.47
N TRP A 135 -9.19 -17.55 -5.69
CA TRP A 135 -8.30 -17.90 -6.79
C TRP A 135 -7.35 -19.03 -6.37
N PRO A 136 -7.26 -20.14 -7.13
CA PRO A 136 -6.39 -21.27 -6.76
C PRO A 136 -4.92 -20.89 -6.57
N GLY A 137 -4.44 -19.86 -7.27
CA GLY A 137 -3.06 -19.37 -7.18
C GLY A 137 -2.74 -18.47 -5.98
N ALA A 138 -3.72 -18.12 -5.13
CA ALA A 138 -3.54 -17.12 -4.08
C ALA A 138 -2.50 -17.54 -3.02
N ALA A 139 -2.58 -18.78 -2.52
CA ALA A 139 -1.63 -19.31 -1.54
C ALA A 139 -0.21 -19.39 -2.11
N ALA A 140 -0.09 -19.87 -3.35
CA ALA A 140 1.18 -19.93 -4.09
C ALA A 140 1.79 -18.55 -4.37
N LEU A 141 0.97 -17.49 -4.42
CA LEU A 141 1.45 -16.12 -4.60
C LEU A 141 1.95 -15.51 -3.28
N PHE A 142 1.32 -15.84 -2.15
CA PHE A 142 1.54 -15.21 -0.85
C PHE A 142 2.16 -16.16 0.18
N GLU A 143 1.35 -16.97 0.86
CA GLU A 143 1.74 -17.78 2.02
C GLU A 143 2.86 -18.79 1.72
N GLU A 144 2.88 -19.34 0.50
CA GLU A 144 3.85 -20.35 0.07
C GLU A 144 5.03 -19.73 -0.71
N ASN A 145 4.99 -18.42 -0.95
CA ASN A 145 6.01 -17.73 -1.74
C ASN A 145 7.07 -17.10 -0.83
N PRO A 146 8.32 -17.61 -0.82
CA PRO A 146 9.36 -17.10 0.05
C PRO A 146 9.73 -15.62 -0.24
N VAL A 147 9.55 -15.16 -1.47
CA VAL A 147 9.80 -13.76 -1.83
C VAL A 147 8.72 -12.87 -1.24
N ALA A 148 7.44 -13.26 -1.32
CA ALA A 148 6.33 -12.52 -0.72
C ALA A 148 6.48 -12.44 0.82
N LEU A 149 6.76 -13.58 1.46
CA LEU A 149 7.01 -13.65 2.90
C LEU A 149 8.15 -12.70 3.33
N LYS A 150 9.28 -12.73 2.61
CA LYS A 150 10.42 -11.85 2.87
C LYS A 150 10.05 -10.38 2.69
N GLN A 151 9.33 -10.05 1.61
CA GLN A 151 8.90 -8.69 1.32
C GLN A 151 7.99 -8.15 2.42
N ILE A 152 6.91 -8.87 2.76
CA ILE A 152 5.96 -8.47 3.80
C ILE A 152 6.65 -8.33 5.16
N TRP A 153 7.53 -9.28 5.53
CA TRP A 153 8.29 -9.20 6.78
C TRP A 153 9.17 -7.95 6.83
N HIS A 154 9.91 -7.66 5.76
CA HIS A 154 10.80 -6.49 5.72
C HIS A 154 10.02 -5.16 5.73
N HIS A 155 8.86 -5.09 5.08
CA HIS A 155 8.00 -3.90 5.14
C HIS A 155 7.53 -3.65 6.58
N GLN A 156 7.00 -4.69 7.25
CA GLN A 156 6.57 -4.56 8.65
C GLN A 156 7.73 -4.24 9.59
N ARG A 157 8.89 -4.86 9.41
CA ARG A 157 10.09 -4.56 10.21
C ARG A 157 10.57 -3.12 10.01
N TRP A 158 10.55 -2.62 8.79
CA TRP A 158 10.95 -1.24 8.49
C TRP A 158 10.02 -0.27 9.21
N LEU A 159 8.69 -0.46 9.11
CA LEU A 159 7.70 0.40 9.77
C LEU A 159 7.82 0.38 11.29
N ALA A 160 8.13 -0.79 11.87
CA ALA A 160 8.41 -0.90 13.31
C ALA A 160 9.68 -0.14 13.74
N GLY A 161 10.70 -0.06 12.87
CA GLY A 161 12.01 0.51 13.19
C GLY A 161 12.15 1.99 12.88
N PHE A 162 11.44 2.49 11.87
CA PHE A 162 11.60 3.84 11.31
C PHE A 162 10.27 4.62 11.21
N PRO A 163 9.52 4.79 12.31
CA PRO A 163 8.28 5.55 12.25
C PRO A 163 8.54 7.03 11.95
N SER A 164 7.63 7.66 11.21
CA SER A 164 7.63 9.10 10.98
C SER A 164 7.53 9.88 12.30
N ARG A 165 8.27 10.99 12.37
CA ARG A 165 8.36 11.88 13.56
C ARG A 165 8.36 13.35 13.13
N GLY A 166 8.19 14.26 14.09
CA GLY A 166 8.27 15.70 13.84
C GLY A 166 7.19 16.16 12.86
N SER A 167 7.57 16.87 11.80
CA SER A 167 6.65 17.40 10.79
C SER A 167 5.92 16.32 9.98
N SER A 168 6.38 15.06 10.01
CA SER A 168 5.69 13.92 9.37
C SER A 168 4.85 13.10 10.36
N ALA A 169 4.64 13.57 11.60
CA ALA A 169 3.75 12.91 12.56
C ALA A 169 2.25 13.23 12.32
N ASN A 170 1.85 13.33 11.05
CA ASN A 170 0.52 13.69 10.55
C ASN A 170 -0.11 12.52 9.76
N ASN A 171 -0.68 12.73 8.57
CA ASN A 171 -1.15 11.66 7.69
C ASN A 171 -0.09 10.57 7.41
N HIS A 172 1.21 10.89 7.38
CA HIS A 172 2.28 9.92 7.11
C HIS A 172 2.32 8.80 8.16
N VAL A 173 2.41 9.16 9.44
CA VAL A 173 2.48 8.17 10.52
C VAL A 173 1.15 7.41 10.69
N VAL A 174 0.02 8.02 10.31
CA VAL A 174 -1.27 7.31 10.25
C VAL A 174 -1.24 6.23 9.17
N ALA A 175 -0.76 6.55 7.95
CA ALA A 175 -0.64 5.58 6.86
C ALA A 175 0.33 4.44 7.19
N GLU A 176 1.46 4.76 7.81
CA GLU A 176 2.43 3.78 8.32
C GLU A 176 1.78 2.82 9.33
N ALA A 177 1.12 3.37 10.36
CA ALA A 177 0.50 2.60 11.41
C ALA A 177 -0.70 1.77 10.91
N ALA A 178 -1.54 2.36 10.06
CA ALA A 178 -2.69 1.68 9.48
C ALA A 178 -2.27 0.50 8.60
N GLY A 179 -1.30 0.72 7.69
CA GLY A 179 -0.77 -0.33 6.83
C GLY A 179 -0.10 -1.46 7.60
N GLN A 180 0.73 -1.13 8.60
CA GLN A 180 1.36 -2.13 9.46
C GLN A 180 0.34 -2.89 10.30
N PHE A 181 -0.65 -2.20 10.87
CA PHE A 181 -1.69 -2.82 11.69
C PHE A 181 -2.54 -3.80 10.87
N ALA A 182 -3.03 -3.36 9.69
CA ALA A 182 -3.78 -4.20 8.78
C ALA A 182 -2.97 -5.44 8.35
N ALA A 183 -1.71 -5.27 7.97
CA ALA A 183 -0.83 -6.38 7.59
C ALA A 183 -0.54 -7.33 8.77
N ALA A 184 -0.37 -6.83 9.99
CA ALA A 184 -0.14 -7.68 11.16
C ALA A 184 -1.41 -8.42 11.62
N CYS A 185 -2.60 -7.92 11.26
CA CYS A 185 -3.87 -8.62 11.40
C CYS A 185 -4.04 -9.72 10.34
N ALA A 186 -3.88 -9.38 9.07
CA ALA A 186 -4.10 -10.30 7.95
C ALA A 186 -2.98 -11.35 7.80
N PHE A 187 -1.73 -10.95 8.02
CA PHE A 187 -0.53 -11.76 7.85
C PHE A 187 0.10 -12.07 9.21
N GLY A 188 -0.65 -12.80 10.04
CA GLY A 188 -0.21 -13.35 11.32
C GLY A 188 0.88 -14.42 11.22
N TRP A 189 1.67 -14.43 10.15
CA TRP A 189 2.60 -15.50 9.75
C TRP A 189 3.94 -15.46 10.49
N PHE A 190 4.28 -14.34 11.14
CA PHE A 190 5.60 -14.13 11.72
C PHE A 190 5.56 -14.15 13.25
N PRO A 191 6.63 -14.61 13.93
CA PRO A 191 6.73 -14.53 15.39
C PRO A 191 6.57 -13.11 15.94
N SER A 192 6.92 -12.09 15.16
CA SER A 192 6.76 -10.68 15.53
C SER A 192 5.38 -10.09 15.24
N SER A 193 4.49 -10.79 14.52
CA SER A 193 3.21 -10.23 14.06
C SER A 193 2.33 -9.75 15.22
N ALA A 194 2.26 -10.50 16.33
CA ALA A 194 1.46 -10.09 17.50
C ALA A 194 1.96 -8.76 18.09
N ARG A 195 3.27 -8.62 18.29
CA ARG A 195 3.87 -7.39 18.78
C ARG A 195 3.68 -6.23 17.79
N TRP A 196 3.93 -6.45 16.50
CA TRP A 196 3.72 -5.42 15.48
C TRP A 196 2.27 -4.95 15.43
N ARG A 197 1.30 -5.86 15.55
CA ARG A 197 -0.12 -5.53 15.61
C ARG A 197 -0.44 -4.63 16.79
N GLU A 198 0.01 -5.01 18.00
CA GLU A 198 -0.23 -4.23 19.21
C GLU A 198 0.45 -2.85 19.15
N ASP A 199 1.71 -2.79 18.72
CA ASP A 199 2.47 -1.55 18.61
C ASP A 199 1.86 -0.61 17.57
N ALA A 200 1.48 -1.14 16.41
CA ALA A 200 0.84 -0.38 15.33
C ALA A 200 -0.55 0.12 15.74
N LEU A 201 -1.36 -0.68 16.44
CA LEU A 201 -2.66 -0.24 16.96
C LEU A 201 -2.51 0.90 17.96
N ARG A 202 -1.57 0.81 18.91
CA ARG A 202 -1.30 1.90 19.85
C ARG A 202 -0.82 3.16 19.13
N SER A 203 0.01 3.00 18.09
CA SER A 203 0.45 4.13 17.27
C SER A 203 -0.70 4.76 16.51
N LEU A 204 -1.57 3.95 15.89
CA LEU A 204 -2.72 4.39 15.12
C LEU A 204 -3.70 5.16 16.01
N GLU A 205 -4.05 4.62 17.18
CA GLU A 205 -4.90 5.31 18.16
C GLU A 205 -4.34 6.66 18.55
N ARG A 206 -3.06 6.71 18.95
CA ARG A 206 -2.42 7.96 19.36
C ARG A 206 -2.48 9.00 18.25
N HIS A 207 -2.13 8.62 17.02
CA HIS A 207 -2.01 9.57 15.92
C HIS A 207 -3.34 9.98 15.31
N LEU A 208 -4.34 9.09 15.25
CA LEU A 208 -5.70 9.49 14.87
C LEU A 208 -6.27 10.50 15.87
N ARG A 209 -6.12 10.26 17.18
CA ARG A 209 -6.57 11.22 18.20
C ARG A 209 -5.81 12.54 18.15
N ALA A 210 -4.51 12.49 17.88
CA ALA A 210 -3.68 13.69 17.79
C ALA A 210 -3.98 14.52 16.52
N ASN A 211 -4.40 13.87 15.43
CA ASN A 211 -4.63 14.50 14.11
C ASN A 211 -6.10 14.68 13.75
N THR A 212 -7.04 14.38 14.66
CA THR A 212 -8.48 14.59 14.45
C THR A 212 -9.06 15.45 15.58
N PHE A 213 -9.93 16.40 15.26
CA PHE A 213 -10.69 17.18 16.23
C PHE A 213 -11.81 16.32 16.84
N LEU A 214 -12.35 16.74 17.99
CA LEU A 214 -13.52 16.05 18.58
C LEU A 214 -14.77 16.09 17.69
N SER A 215 -14.81 17.01 16.71
CA SER A 215 -15.85 17.06 15.68
C SER A 215 -15.68 16.03 14.56
N GLY A 216 -14.59 15.24 14.55
CA GLY A 216 -14.26 14.28 13.50
C GLY A 216 -13.45 14.87 12.33
N LEU A 217 -13.24 16.18 12.29
CA LEU A 217 -12.44 16.82 11.23
C LEU A 217 -10.95 16.55 11.41
N ASN A 218 -10.27 16.19 10.32
CA ASN A 218 -8.82 16.07 10.31
C ASN A 218 -8.16 17.45 10.53
N ARG A 219 -7.09 17.49 11.31
CA ARG A 219 -6.41 18.73 11.75
C ARG A 219 -5.52 19.38 10.70
N GLU A 220 -5.20 18.70 9.59
CA GLU A 220 -4.51 19.32 8.46
C GLU A 220 -5.43 20.25 7.66
N LEU A 221 -6.75 20.22 7.92
CA LEU A 221 -7.76 21.10 7.31
C LEU A 221 -7.74 21.10 5.78
N ALA A 222 -7.28 20.01 5.17
CA ALA A 222 -7.33 19.74 3.75
C ALA A 222 -8.25 18.54 3.49
N THR A 223 -9.21 18.69 2.58
CA THR A 223 -10.21 17.66 2.30
C THR A 223 -9.58 16.36 1.80
N GLU A 224 -8.51 16.42 1.00
CA GLU A 224 -7.85 15.21 0.52
C GLU A 224 -7.18 14.43 1.66
N TYR A 225 -6.53 15.11 2.61
CA TYR A 225 -5.91 14.44 3.76
C TYR A 225 -6.95 13.89 4.74
N HIS A 226 -8.10 14.54 4.87
CA HIS A 226 -9.21 14.00 5.64
C HIS A 226 -9.69 12.66 5.05
N GLY A 227 -9.95 12.62 3.73
CA GLY A 227 -10.35 11.39 3.03
C GLY A 227 -9.31 10.29 3.17
N LEU A 228 -8.04 10.59 2.91
CA LEU A 228 -6.93 9.64 3.03
C LEU A 228 -6.85 9.02 4.43
N VAL A 229 -6.83 9.85 5.48
CA VAL A 229 -6.73 9.38 6.87
C VAL A 229 -7.93 8.52 7.26
N LEU A 230 -9.14 8.92 6.83
CA LEU A 230 -10.36 8.16 7.08
C LEU A 230 -10.32 6.78 6.41
N GLU A 231 -9.99 6.71 5.13
CA GLU A 231 -9.93 5.46 4.37
C GLU A 231 -8.88 4.50 4.93
N LEU A 232 -7.68 5.00 5.24
CA LEU A 232 -6.61 4.21 5.87
C LEU A 232 -7.06 3.63 7.22
N GLY A 233 -7.67 4.47 8.06
CA GLY A 233 -8.17 4.07 9.37
C GLY A 233 -9.26 3.00 9.27
N LEU A 234 -10.26 3.22 8.40
CA LEU A 234 -11.37 2.28 8.20
C LEU A 234 -10.89 0.95 7.64
N ALA A 235 -9.98 0.96 6.66
CA ALA A 235 -9.41 -0.26 6.10
C ALA A 235 -8.66 -1.08 7.17
N ALA A 236 -7.91 -0.41 8.06
CA ALA A 236 -7.20 -1.09 9.13
C ALA A 236 -8.14 -1.64 10.22
N VAL A 237 -9.21 -0.92 10.55
CA VAL A 237 -10.25 -1.39 11.48
C VAL A 237 -11.03 -2.58 10.89
N ALA A 238 -11.33 -2.57 9.59
CA ALA A 238 -11.98 -3.68 8.92
C ALA A 238 -11.15 -4.98 9.02
N GLU A 239 -9.83 -4.89 8.87
CA GLU A 239 -8.94 -6.04 9.04
C GLU A 239 -8.82 -6.50 10.50
N ALA A 240 -8.91 -5.57 11.46
CA ALA A 240 -9.01 -5.94 12.87
C ALA A 240 -10.29 -6.71 13.16
N ASP A 241 -11.43 -6.25 12.63
CA ASP A 241 -12.72 -6.92 12.77
C ASP A 241 -12.70 -8.32 12.15
N ALA A 242 -12.15 -8.46 10.94
CA ALA A 242 -11.97 -9.76 10.29
C ALA A 242 -11.05 -10.71 11.07
N ALA A 243 -10.05 -10.18 11.78
CA ALA A 243 -9.13 -10.96 12.61
C ALA A 243 -9.61 -11.18 14.06
N GLY A 244 -10.77 -10.64 14.45
CA GLY A 244 -11.26 -10.69 15.83
C GLY A 244 -10.39 -9.92 16.83
N VAL A 245 -9.68 -8.89 16.37
CA VAL A 245 -8.77 -8.07 17.19
C VAL A 245 -9.54 -6.90 17.77
N PRO A 246 -9.62 -6.76 19.11
CA PRO A 246 -10.35 -5.65 19.72
C PRO A 246 -9.67 -4.31 19.43
N VAL A 247 -10.45 -3.36 18.91
CA VAL A 247 -10.02 -1.99 18.63
C VAL A 247 -10.59 -1.05 19.71
N PRO A 248 -9.78 -0.18 20.33
CA PRO A 248 -10.26 0.80 21.30
C PRO A 248 -11.40 1.66 20.73
N ALA A 249 -12.43 1.93 21.54
CA ALA A 249 -13.56 2.76 21.13
C ALA A 249 -13.14 4.17 20.69
N THR A 250 -12.02 4.66 21.24
CA THR A 250 -11.38 5.93 20.87
C THR A 250 -10.94 5.99 19.41
N VAL A 251 -10.54 4.88 18.80
CA VAL A 251 -10.20 4.80 17.36
C VAL A 251 -11.46 4.88 16.51
N ARG A 252 -12.51 4.14 16.89
CA ARG A 252 -13.77 4.13 16.13
C ARG A 252 -14.45 5.49 16.17
N LEU A 253 -14.43 6.17 17.31
CA LEU A 253 -15.05 7.49 17.49
C LEU A 253 -14.46 8.60 16.60
N VAL A 254 -13.20 8.49 16.18
CA VAL A 254 -12.57 9.45 15.26
C VAL A 254 -12.73 9.08 13.79
N LEU A 255 -13.26 7.89 13.49
CA LEU A 255 -13.45 7.37 12.13
C LEU A 255 -14.93 7.20 11.73
N LEU A 256 -15.85 7.11 12.70
CA LEU A 256 -17.28 6.87 12.52
C LEU A 256 -18.10 7.97 13.21
#